data_AF-A0A9D3YYN6-F1
#
_entry.id   AF-A0A9D3YYN6-F1
#
_cell.length_a   1.000
_cell.length_b   1.000
_cell.length_c   1.000
_cell.angle_alpha   90.00
_cell.angle_beta   90.00
_cell.angle_gamma   90.00
#
_symmetry.space_group_name_H-M   'P 1'
#
loop_
_entity.id
_entity.type
_entity.pdbx_description
1 polymer ?
#
loop_
_entity_poly.entity_id
_entity_poly.type
_entity_poly.pdbx_seq_one_letter_code
_entity_poly.pdbx_strand_id
1 'polypeptide(L)'
;MKIDGAHRIRHYQHGKKRPIVAKFNYFGDKQTVKSAAWDKLKNSNFRVSHQLPKQIQDRRKKLLPYLIRAKRNGKQANLSYDELYIDRVEYTHDCPLSGPVPELPPRGRGDYGGQRLNNTGSHH
;
A
#
# COMPACT_ATOMS: atom_id res chain seq x y z
N MET A 1 -5.37 -25.04 -7.10
CA MET A 1 -4.53 -23.88 -7.42
C MET A 1 -3.64 -24.17 -8.62
N LYS A 2 -3.83 -23.46 -9.73
CA LYS A 2 -3.03 -23.60 -10.96
C LYS A 2 -2.35 -22.27 -11.34
N ILE A 3 -1.02 -22.26 -11.33
CA ILE A 3 -0.19 -21.13 -11.75
C ILE A 3 0.19 -21.33 -13.22
N ASP A 4 -0.03 -20.32 -14.04
CA ASP A 4 0.33 -20.31 -15.47
C ASP A 4 1.83 -20.06 -15.65
N GLY A 5 2.37 -19.09 -14.89
CA GLY A 5 3.78 -18.80 -14.88
C GLY A 5 4.18 -17.84 -13.78
N ALA A 6 5.46 -17.85 -13.42
CA ALA A 6 6.02 -16.92 -12.45
C ALA A 6 7.39 -16.45 -12.91
N HIS A 7 7.66 -15.15 -12.73
CA HIS A 7 8.95 -14.58 -13.07
C HIS A 7 9.33 -13.46 -12.09
N ARG A 8 10.64 -13.20 -11.97
CA ARG A 8 11.16 -12.12 -11.14
C ARG A 8 11.21 -10.83 -11.97
N ILE A 9 10.66 -9.76 -11.42
CA ILE A 9 10.69 -8.44 -12.07
C ILE A 9 11.81 -7.57 -11.49
N ARG A 10 12.19 -6.51 -12.22
CA ARG A 10 13.30 -5.60 -11.93
C ARG A 10 14.69 -6.24 -12.08
N HIS A 11 15.71 -5.39 -12.22
CA HIS A 11 17.11 -5.82 -12.25
C HIS A 11 17.57 -6.34 -10.87
N TYR A 12 18.59 -7.21 -10.89
CA TYR A 12 19.26 -7.65 -9.68
C TYR A 12 19.98 -6.48 -9.02
N GLN A 13 19.82 -6.35 -7.70
CA GLN A 13 20.54 -5.41 -6.87
C GLN A 13 21.05 -6.17 -5.64
N HIS A 14 22.34 -6.06 -5.34
CA HIS A 14 22.94 -6.73 -4.19
C HIS A 14 22.22 -6.29 -2.89
N GLY A 15 21.96 -7.26 -2.00
CA GLY A 15 21.23 -7.03 -0.75
C GLY A 15 19.72 -6.82 -0.87
N LYS A 16 19.13 -6.81 -2.09
CA LYS A 16 17.68 -6.59 -2.28
C LYS A 16 16.97 -7.79 -2.92
N LYS A 17 15.83 -8.17 -2.33
CA LYS A 17 14.94 -9.22 -2.88
C LYS A 17 14.13 -8.65 -4.05
N ARG A 18 14.30 -9.23 -5.24
CA ARG A 18 13.49 -8.89 -6.42
C ARG A 18 12.06 -9.38 -6.25
N PRO A 19 11.03 -8.55 -6.55
CA PRO A 19 9.64 -8.99 -6.52
C PRO A 19 9.36 -10.11 -7.54
N ILE A 20 8.38 -10.95 -7.24
CA ILE A 20 7.89 -12.02 -8.12
C ILE A 20 6.50 -11.63 -8.62
N VAL A 21 6.27 -11.81 -9.91
CA VAL A 21 4.94 -11.75 -10.51
C VAL A 21 4.52 -13.17 -10.85
N ALA A 22 3.37 -13.59 -10.34
CA ALA A 22 2.75 -14.88 -10.66
C ALA A 22 1.43 -14.64 -11.41
N LYS A 23 1.28 -15.31 -12.55
CA LYS A 23 0.06 -15.34 -13.34
C LYS A 23 -0.71 -16.60 -12.97
N PHE A 24 -1.98 -16.42 -12.60
CA PHE A 24 -2.89 -17.52 -12.28
C PHE A 24 -3.81 -17.77 -13.47
N ASN A 25 -4.17 -19.04 -13.69
CA ASN A 25 -5.14 -19.40 -14.74
C ASN A 25 -6.57 -18.98 -14.35
N TYR A 26 -6.88 -19.03 -13.05
CA TYR A 26 -8.22 -18.74 -12.55
C TYR A 26 -8.19 -17.57 -11.55
N PHE A 27 -9.20 -16.71 -11.63
CA PHE A 27 -9.35 -15.59 -10.71
C PHE A 27 -9.62 -16.07 -9.27
N GLY A 28 -10.36 -17.16 -9.08
CA GLY A 28 -10.63 -17.75 -7.77
C GLY A 28 -9.34 -18.12 -7.04
N ASP A 29 -8.43 -18.83 -7.70
CA ASP A 29 -7.11 -19.19 -7.15
C ASP A 29 -6.32 -17.95 -6.70
N LYS A 30 -6.32 -16.90 -7.52
CA LYS A 30 -5.67 -15.61 -7.19
C LYS A 30 -6.28 -14.98 -5.93
N GLN A 31 -7.61 -14.99 -5.79
CA GLN A 31 -8.28 -14.43 -4.62
C GLN A 31 -7.99 -15.26 -3.37
N THR A 32 -8.03 -16.59 -3.45
CA THR A 32 -7.70 -17.48 -2.33
C THR A 32 -6.27 -17.25 -1.82
N VAL A 33 -5.30 -17.11 -2.72
CA VAL A 33 -3.92 -16.79 -2.33
C VAL A 33 -3.84 -15.42 -1.65
N LYS A 34 -4.55 -14.43 -2.19
CA LYS A 34 -4.54 -13.07 -1.64
C LYS A 34 -5.20 -12.98 -0.27
N SER A 35 -6.32 -13.67 -0.05
CA SER A 35 -7.00 -13.69 1.26
C SER A 35 -6.13 -14.40 2.29
N ALA A 36 -5.59 -15.58 1.95
CA ALA A 36 -4.70 -16.33 2.84
C ALA A 36 -3.40 -15.57 3.19
N ALA A 37 -2.92 -14.71 2.29
CA ALA A 37 -1.70 -13.94 2.51
C ALA A 37 -1.80 -12.99 3.73
N TRP A 38 -3.00 -12.49 4.05
CA TRP A 38 -3.20 -11.61 5.21
C TRP A 38 -2.77 -12.29 6.51
N ASP A 39 -3.19 -13.54 6.72
CA ASP A 39 -2.86 -14.29 7.93
C ASP A 39 -1.48 -14.92 7.86
N LYS A 40 -1.12 -15.53 6.72
CA LYS A 40 0.13 -16.28 6.56
C LYS A 40 1.37 -15.39 6.51
N LEU A 41 1.25 -14.14 6.09
CA LEU A 41 2.39 -13.22 5.93
C LEU A 41 2.44 -12.10 6.97
N LYS A 42 1.54 -12.08 7.96
CA LYS A 42 1.41 -11.01 8.96
C LYS A 42 2.72 -10.65 9.67
N ASN A 43 3.51 -11.67 10.04
CA ASN A 43 4.79 -11.50 10.73
C ASN A 43 6.01 -11.57 9.79
N SER A 44 5.77 -11.54 8.48
CA SER A 44 6.83 -11.62 7.48
C SER A 44 7.12 -10.26 6.86
N ASN A 45 8.31 -10.12 6.29
CA ASN A 45 8.68 -8.94 5.50
C ASN A 45 8.13 -8.98 4.06
N PHE A 46 7.23 -9.92 3.75
CA PHE A 46 6.66 -10.10 2.42
C PHE A 46 5.21 -9.60 2.37
N ARG A 47 4.82 -9.11 1.20
CA ARG A 47 3.47 -8.63 0.94
C ARG A 47 3.00 -9.11 -0.42
N VAL A 48 1.72 -9.46 -0.51
CA VAL A 48 1.06 -9.85 -1.76
C VAL A 48 0.10 -8.74 -2.18
N SER A 49 0.24 -8.26 -3.41
CA SER A 49 -0.60 -7.21 -3.98
C SER A 49 -0.90 -7.49 -5.45
N HIS A 50 -1.97 -6.91 -5.97
CA HIS A 50 -2.26 -6.97 -7.41
C HIS A 50 -1.20 -6.21 -8.20
N GLN A 51 -0.85 -6.75 -9.38
CA GLN A 51 -0.10 -6.00 -10.37
C GLN A 51 -1.03 -4.98 -11.04
N LEU A 52 -0.61 -3.72 -11.03
CA LEU A 52 -1.33 -2.62 -11.65
C LEU A 52 -0.56 -2.13 -12.87
N PRO A 53 -1.23 -1.59 -13.92
CA PRO A 53 -0.56 -0.91 -15.02
C PRO A 53 0.32 0.26 -14.52
N LYS A 54 1.37 0.60 -15.27
CA LYS A 54 2.32 1.65 -14.89
C LYS A 54 1.64 2.99 -14.62
N GLN A 55 0.70 3.39 -15.48
CA GLN A 55 -0.05 4.64 -15.34
C GLN A 55 -0.76 4.72 -13.98
N ILE A 56 -1.44 3.64 -13.57
CA ILE A 56 -2.12 3.54 -12.27
C ILE A 56 -1.11 3.55 -11.11
N GLN A 57 0.02 2.85 -11.24
CA GLN A 57 1.07 2.91 -10.22
C GLN A 57 1.62 4.33 -10.02
N ASP A 58 1.82 5.07 -11.10
CA ASP A 58 2.35 6.42 -11.05
C ASP A 58 1.34 7.41 -10.44
N ARG A 59 0.04 7.25 -10.74
CA ARG A 59 -1.05 7.97 -10.05
C ARG A 59 -1.07 7.68 -8.55
N ARG A 60 -1.03 6.39 -8.16
CA ARG A 60 -0.97 5.97 -6.75
C ARG A 60 0.22 6.56 -6.02
N LYS A 61 1.41 6.62 -6.64
CA LYS A 61 2.60 7.25 -6.03
C LYS A 61 2.36 8.70 -5.64
N LYS A 62 1.60 9.45 -6.44
CA LYS A 62 1.24 10.85 -6.11
C LYS A 62 0.27 10.94 -4.93
N LEU A 63 -0.63 9.97 -4.78
CA LEU A 63 -1.65 9.93 -3.72
C LEU A 63 -1.16 9.33 -2.39
N LEU A 64 -0.17 8.44 -2.43
CA LEU A 64 0.38 7.77 -1.24
C LEU A 64 0.83 8.72 -0.11
N PRO A 65 1.51 9.86 -0.38
CA PRO A 65 1.86 10.83 0.65
C PRO A 65 0.64 11.37 1.41
N TYR A 66 -0.46 11.64 0.71
CA TYR A 66 -1.70 12.13 1.31
C TYR A 66 -2.38 11.04 2.16
N LEU A 67 -2.43 9.80 1.66
CA LEU A 67 -2.91 8.64 2.42
C LEU A 67 -2.16 8.47 3.75
N ILE A 68 -0.82 8.50 3.70
CA ILE A 68 0.03 8.32 4.89
C ILE A 68 -0.24 9.43 5.90
N ARG A 69 -0.34 10.68 5.44
CA ARG A 69 -0.60 11.84 6.30
C ARG A 69 -1.99 11.81 6.91
N ALA A 70 -3.02 11.50 6.13
CA ALA A 70 -4.38 11.36 6.63
C ALA A 70 -4.48 10.29 7.72
N LYS A 71 -3.85 9.12 7.51
CA LYS A 71 -3.75 8.08 8.53
C LYS A 71 -3.00 8.53 9.78
N ARG A 72 -1.90 9.28 9.62
CA ARG A 72 -1.14 9.86 10.74
C ARG A 72 -1.98 10.84 11.57
N ASN A 73 -2.85 11.59 10.92
CA ASN A 73 -3.75 12.55 11.55
C ASN A 73 -5.03 11.90 12.12
N GLY A 74 -5.11 10.57 12.16
CA GLY A 74 -6.29 9.84 12.67
C GLY A 74 -7.51 9.85 11.75
N LYS A 75 -7.38 10.34 10.50
CA LYS A 75 -8.48 10.38 9.53
C LYS A 75 -8.72 9.01 8.90
N GLN A 76 -9.96 8.74 8.51
CA GLN A 76 -10.30 7.51 7.81
C GLN A 76 -9.89 7.63 6.34
N ALA A 77 -8.74 7.05 5.98
CA ALA A 77 -8.20 7.14 4.63
C ALA A 77 -7.97 5.78 3.97
N ASN A 78 -8.48 5.62 2.74
CA ASN A 78 -8.36 4.41 1.93
C ASN A 78 -7.98 4.74 0.47
N LEU A 79 -7.09 3.95 -0.13
CA LEU A 79 -6.64 4.14 -1.51
C LEU A 79 -7.09 2.94 -2.37
N SER A 80 -8.19 3.13 -3.10
CA SER A 80 -8.76 2.15 -4.01
C SER A 80 -8.26 2.43 -5.42
N TYR A 81 -7.66 1.45 -6.10
CA TYR A 81 -7.13 1.61 -7.47
C TYR A 81 -6.30 2.89 -7.69
N ASP A 82 -6.80 3.96 -8.33
CA ASP A 82 -6.15 5.28 -8.45
C ASP A 82 -6.89 6.42 -7.73
N GLU A 83 -7.82 6.09 -6.84
CA GLU A 83 -8.69 7.02 -6.12
C GLU A 83 -8.39 6.95 -4.62
N LEU A 84 -8.18 8.12 -4.01
CA LEU A 84 -7.95 8.27 -2.57
C LEU A 84 -9.22 8.78 -1.91
N TYR A 85 -9.73 8.07 -0.91
CA TYR A 85 -10.84 8.50 -0.08
C TYR A 85 -10.30 8.91 1.29
N ILE A 86 -10.60 10.13 1.74
CA ILE A 86 -10.32 10.61 3.10
C ILE A 86 -11.63 11.11 3.69
N ASP A 87 -12.06 10.55 4.82
CA ASP A 87 -13.31 10.92 5.51
C ASP A 87 -14.52 10.93 4.55
N ARG A 88 -14.58 9.94 3.65
CA ARG A 88 -15.57 9.75 2.57
C ARG A 88 -15.53 10.78 1.43
N VAL A 89 -14.56 11.69 1.43
CA VAL A 89 -14.28 12.60 0.31
C VAL A 89 -13.29 11.94 -0.64
N GLU A 90 -13.64 11.92 -1.93
CA GLU A 90 -12.81 11.39 -2.99
C GLU A 90 -11.77 12.41 -3.46
N TYR A 91 -10.56 11.94 -3.76
CA TYR A 91 -9.45 12.69 -4.32
C TYR A 91 -8.86 11.90 -5.48
N THR A 92 -8.96 12.45 -6.69
CA THR A 92 -8.38 11.86 -7.91
C THR A 92 -7.15 12.65 -8.36
N HIS A 93 -6.28 12.02 -9.17
CA HIS A 93 -5.08 12.68 -9.68
C HIS A 93 -5.38 13.71 -10.79
N ASP A 94 -6.50 13.58 -11.50
CA ASP A 94 -6.93 14.50 -12.57
C ASP A 94 -7.73 15.69 -12.02
N CYS A 95 -8.40 15.52 -10.88
CA CYS A 95 -9.19 16.56 -10.22
C CYS A 95 -8.85 16.65 -8.73
N PRO A 96 -7.89 17.50 -8.32
CA PRO A 96 -7.56 17.70 -6.91
C PRO A 96 -8.63 18.47 -6.10
N LEU A 97 -9.87 18.62 -6.59
CA LEU A 97 -10.81 19.67 -6.16
C LEU A 97 -12.18 19.20 -5.60
N SER A 98 -12.45 17.91 -5.42
CA SER A 98 -13.74 17.48 -4.82
C SER A 98 -13.86 17.69 -3.30
N GLY A 99 -12.90 18.33 -2.65
CA GLY A 99 -13.00 18.76 -1.26
C GLY A 99 -11.80 19.60 -0.82
N PRO A 100 -11.85 20.20 0.38
CA PRO A 100 -10.70 20.91 0.94
C PRO A 100 -9.56 19.90 1.04
N VAL A 101 -8.54 20.04 0.17
CA VAL A 101 -7.25 19.40 0.38
C VAL A 101 -6.87 19.74 1.82
N PRO A 102 -6.73 18.75 2.72
CA PRO A 102 -6.42 19.05 4.11
C PRO A 102 -5.18 19.94 4.10
N GLU A 103 -5.32 21.17 4.58
CA GLU A 103 -4.24 22.15 4.58
C GLU A 103 -3.01 21.47 5.19
N LEU A 104 -1.98 21.37 4.36
CA LEU A 104 -0.77 20.67 4.74
C LEU A 104 0.00 21.61 5.66
N PRO A 105 0.31 21.25 6.92
CA PRO A 105 1.35 21.97 7.63
C PRO A 105 2.65 21.91 6.80
N PRO A 106 3.48 22.97 6.82
CA PRO A 106 4.69 23.05 6.02
C PRO A 106 5.59 21.84 6.27
N ARG A 107 6.35 21.43 5.25
CA ARG A 107 7.27 20.28 5.31
C ARG A 107 8.33 20.53 6.40
N GLY A 108 8.03 20.19 7.65
CA GLY A 108 9.05 19.95 8.65
C GLY A 108 9.90 18.77 8.16
N ARG A 109 11.19 19.00 7.92
CA ARG A 109 12.15 17.92 7.76
C ARG A 109 12.14 17.13 9.08
N GLY A 110 11.54 15.96 9.10
CA GLY A 110 11.37 15.24 10.36
C GLY A 110 10.86 13.83 10.18
N ASP A 111 11.82 12.93 10.04
CA ASP A 111 11.84 11.60 10.65
C ASP A 111 10.74 10.60 10.23
N TYR A 112 11.08 9.76 9.26
CA TYR A 112 10.37 8.50 8.99
C TYR A 112 10.83 7.42 9.99
N GLY A 113 10.64 7.68 11.28
CA GLY A 113 10.84 6.72 12.36
C GLY A 113 9.59 5.87 12.53
N GLY A 114 9.65 4.61 12.08
CA GLY A 114 8.63 3.61 12.38
C GLY A 114 8.62 3.33 13.88
N GLN A 115 7.60 3.79 14.59
CA GLN A 115 7.34 3.33 15.95
C GLN A 115 6.84 1.89 15.88
N ARG A 116 7.74 0.95 16.20
CA ARG A 116 7.35 -0.37 16.73
C ARG A 116 6.67 -0.08 18.07
N LEU A 117 5.42 -0.49 18.23
CA LEU A 117 4.76 -0.51 19.52
C LEU A 117 5.51 -1.54 20.38
N ASN A 118 6.38 -1.05 21.24
CA ASN A 118 6.96 -1.81 22.33
C ASN A 118 5.89 -1.89 23.41
N ASN A 119 5.26 -3.05 23.56
CA ASN A 119 4.37 -3.31 24.67
C ASN A 119 5.21 -3.91 25.81
N THR A 120 5.59 -3.07 26.78
CA THR A 120 6.27 -3.46 28.02
C THR A 120 5.77 -2.59 29.17
N GLY A 121 5.35 -3.25 30.27
CA GLY A 121 4.96 -2.66 31.57
C GLY A 121 3.48 -2.91 31.89
N SER A 122 3.05 -3.92 32.67
CA SER A 122 3.33 -4.26 34.08
C SER A 122 2.73 -3.26 35.08
N HIS A 123 1.75 -3.74 35.85
CA HIS A 123 1.35 -3.41 37.25
C HIS A 123 -0.17 -3.46 37.44
N HIS A 124 -0.67 -4.54 38.06
CA HIS A 124 -1.06 -4.52 39.47
C HIS A 124 -1.13 -5.95 40.02
#